data_AF-A0A441VA08-F1
#
_entry.id   AF-A0A441VA08-F1
#
_cell.length_a   1.000
_cell.length_b   1.000
_cell.length_c   1.000
_cell.angle_alpha   90.00
_cell.angle_beta   90.00
_cell.angle_gamma   90.00
#
_symmetry.space_group_name_H-M   'P 1'
#
loop_
_entity.id
_entity.type
_entity.pdbx_description
1 polymer ?
#
loop_
_entity_poly.entity_id
_entity_poly.type
_entity_poly.pdbx_seq_one_letter_code
_entity_poly.pdbx_strand_id
1 'polypeptide(L)'
;SSASGEPFFTRWLAVDVLWKIAAGVGIGWLGGKVMGYLTFYLPKRSGLSETRDGFVALGITCLAYGSTEMLHGYGFLAVFVAAVALRSVERQHQYHQSLHDFTEQIERLLMMVLLVCFGAAIAEGSIFGALSWRVIVTIVLMLFVVRPLAAWVGLIGFHTSSREKAVIAFFGIRGLGSFYYLAFALGQAEFEGATILWVTVCFAVLSSVVMHGVMVTPIMHQLDRGRPRSWLRMPRARPR
;
A
#
# COMPACT_ATOMS: atom_id res chain seq x y z
N SER A 1 -12.28 -28.22 -32.94
CA SER A 1 -11.88 -29.63 -32.72
C SER A 1 -10.79 -29.62 -31.67
N SER A 2 -10.91 -30.12 -30.44
CA SER A 2 -11.84 -31.03 -29.76
C SER A 2 -11.71 -30.79 -28.24
N ALA A 3 -12.76 -31.16 -27.50
CA ALA A 3 -12.95 -31.01 -26.06
C ALA A 3 -11.77 -31.39 -25.13
N SER A 4 -11.48 -30.47 -24.20
CA SER A 4 -11.17 -30.78 -22.79
C SER A 4 -11.55 -29.56 -21.94
N GLY A 5 -12.74 -29.57 -21.33
CA GLY A 5 -13.26 -28.47 -20.49
C GLY A 5 -12.55 -28.31 -19.15
N GLU A 6 -11.54 -29.13 -18.87
CA GLU A 6 -10.64 -29.10 -17.71
C GLU A 6 -9.21 -29.28 -18.24
N PRO A 7 -8.47 -28.17 -18.46
CA PRO A 7 -7.18 -27.97 -17.77
C PRO A 7 -6.80 -26.49 -17.50
N PHE A 8 -7.62 -25.51 -17.87
CA PHE A 8 -7.34 -24.08 -17.61
C PHE A 8 -7.77 -23.67 -16.20
N PHE A 9 -9.02 -23.95 -15.83
CA PHE A 9 -9.59 -23.50 -14.56
C PHE A 9 -8.89 -24.17 -13.37
N THR A 10 -8.66 -25.48 -13.43
CA THR A 10 -7.91 -26.22 -12.41
C THR A 10 -6.46 -25.77 -12.29
N ARG A 11 -5.76 -25.54 -13.41
CA ARG A 11 -4.39 -25.01 -13.38
C ARG A 11 -4.33 -23.59 -12.82
N TRP A 12 -5.25 -22.72 -13.24
CA TRP A 12 -5.35 -21.37 -12.72
C TRP A 12 -5.65 -21.37 -11.22
N LEU A 13 -6.62 -22.18 -10.76
CA LEU A 13 -6.96 -22.29 -9.35
C LEU A 13 -5.82 -22.89 -8.52
N ALA A 14 -5.18 -23.96 -9.00
CA ALA A 14 -4.12 -24.64 -8.27
C ALA A 14 -2.81 -23.83 -8.25
N VAL A 15 -2.41 -23.28 -9.40
CA VAL A 15 -1.13 -22.58 -9.54
C VAL A 15 -1.30 -21.11 -9.19
N ASP A 16 -2.12 -20.37 -9.95
CA ASP A 16 -2.20 -18.91 -9.79
C ASP A 16 -2.86 -18.49 -8.47
N VAL A 17 -3.88 -19.23 -8.01
CA VAL A 17 -4.56 -18.90 -6.76
C VAL A 17 -3.89 -19.61 -5.58
N LEU A 18 -3.97 -20.93 -5.49
CA LEU A 18 -3.55 -21.66 -4.29
C LEU A 18 -2.04 -21.58 -4.07
N TRP A 19 -1.23 -21.98 -5.06
CA TRP A 19 0.23 -22.02 -4.89
C TRP A 19 0.82 -20.63 -4.68
N LYS A 20 0.52 -19.65 -5.54
CA LYS A 20 1.13 -18.32 -5.44
C LYS A 20 0.76 -17.60 -4.14
N ILE A 21 -0.48 -17.75 -3.68
CA ILE A 21 -0.92 -17.20 -2.40
C ILE A 21 -0.23 -17.94 -1.24
N ALA A 22 -0.21 -19.28 -1.25
CA ALA A 22 0.43 -20.07 -0.20
C ALA A 22 1.93 -19.78 -0.10
N ALA A 23 2.64 -19.70 -1.23
CA ALA A 23 4.05 -19.34 -1.28
C ALA A 23 4.28 -17.93 -0.72
N GLY A 24 3.50 -16.94 -1.18
CA GLY A 24 3.61 -15.57 -0.69
C GLY A 24 3.35 -15.46 0.82
N VAL A 25 2.27 -16.09 1.31
CA VAL A 25 1.93 -16.09 2.74
C VAL A 25 2.99 -16.84 3.55
N GLY A 26 3.43 -18.03 3.11
CA GLY A 26 4.40 -18.84 3.83
C GLY A 26 5.76 -18.16 3.95
N ILE A 27 6.30 -17.67 2.84
CA ILE A 27 7.61 -16.99 2.81
C ILE A 27 7.54 -15.67 3.56
N GLY A 28 6.49 -14.87 3.35
CA GLY A 28 6.28 -13.62 4.05
C GLY A 28 6.17 -13.84 5.56
N TRP A 29 5.36 -14.80 6.00
CA TRP A 29 5.18 -15.09 7.42
C TRP A 29 6.48 -15.57 8.07
N LEU A 30 7.19 -16.49 7.41
CA LEU A 30 8.47 -17.00 7.88
C LEU A 30 9.53 -15.89 7.95
N GLY A 31 9.68 -15.10 6.89
CA GLY A 31 10.62 -13.97 6.85
C GLY A 31 10.35 -12.93 7.93
N GLY A 32 9.09 -12.54 8.10
CA GLY A 32 8.68 -11.59 9.15
C GLY A 32 8.86 -12.13 10.56
N LYS A 33 8.57 -13.43 10.79
CA LYS A 33 8.78 -14.10 12.09
C LYS A 33 10.26 -14.25 12.42
N VAL A 34 11.08 -14.73 11.48
CA VAL A 34 12.52 -14.88 11.66
C VAL A 34 13.13 -13.53 11.99
N MET A 35 12.77 -12.49 11.26
CA MET A 35 13.35 -11.18 11.50
C MET A 35 12.87 -10.56 12.82
N GLY A 36 11.58 -10.68 13.14
CA GLY A 36 11.10 -10.28 14.46
C GLY A 36 11.84 -11.01 15.58
N TYR A 37 12.02 -12.32 15.44
CA TYR A 37 12.78 -13.11 16.42
C TYR A 37 14.24 -12.65 16.53
N LEU A 38 14.95 -12.46 15.42
CA LEU A 38 16.34 -11.99 15.41
C LEU A 38 16.47 -10.62 16.09
N THR A 39 15.56 -9.69 15.81
CA THR A 39 15.61 -8.35 16.41
C THR A 39 15.33 -8.37 17.92
N PHE A 40 14.47 -9.26 18.41
CA PHE A 40 14.03 -9.27 19.82
C PHE A 40 14.77 -10.27 20.72
N TYR A 41 15.29 -11.39 20.19
CA TYR A 41 15.94 -12.44 20.98
C TYR A 41 17.47 -12.40 20.95
N LEU A 42 18.09 -11.67 20.01
CA LEU A 42 19.54 -11.44 20.07
C LEU A 42 19.84 -10.36 21.12
N PRO A 43 20.71 -10.63 22.12
CA PRO A 43 21.03 -9.68 23.17
C PRO A 43 21.56 -8.37 22.58
N LYS A 44 20.95 -7.25 22.97
CA LYS A 44 21.35 -5.87 22.61
C LYS A 44 22.84 -5.66 22.88
N ARG A 45 23.69 -5.86 21.87
CA ARG A 45 25.00 -5.22 21.79
C ARG A 45 24.92 -4.15 20.71
N SER A 46 25.05 -2.90 21.16
CA SER A 46 24.98 -1.63 20.41
C SER A 46 23.58 -1.06 20.23
N GLY A 47 23.43 0.20 20.65
CA GLY A 47 22.30 1.04 20.28
C GLY A 47 22.27 1.13 18.76
N LEU A 48 21.24 0.55 18.17
CA LEU A 48 20.99 0.63 16.74
C LEU A 48 20.67 2.09 16.45
N SER A 49 21.57 2.75 15.72
CA SER A 49 21.30 4.05 15.13
C SER A 49 20.08 3.92 14.21
N GLU A 50 19.14 4.87 14.27
CA GLU A 50 17.88 4.88 13.50
C GLU A 50 18.09 4.57 12.00
N THR A 51 19.21 5.01 11.43
CA THR A 51 19.58 4.75 10.02
C THR A 51 19.79 3.26 9.73
N ARG A 52 20.37 2.51 10.68
CA ARG A 52 20.68 1.08 10.51
C ARG A 52 19.41 0.24 10.54
N ASP A 53 18.40 0.69 11.29
CA ASP A 53 17.08 0.07 11.34
C ASP A 53 16.32 0.31 10.03
N GLY A 54 16.40 1.51 9.45
CA GLY A 54 15.77 1.80 8.15
C GLY A 54 16.19 0.84 7.02
N PHE A 55 17.50 0.58 6.85
CA PHE A 55 17.99 -0.37 5.83
C PHE A 55 17.49 -1.80 6.04
N VAL A 56 17.17 -2.17 7.28
CA VAL A 56 16.58 -3.47 7.58
C VAL A 56 15.19 -3.61 6.95
N ALA A 57 14.35 -2.55 6.96
CA ALA A 57 13.04 -2.58 6.30
C ALA A 57 13.15 -2.93 4.81
N LEU A 58 14.11 -2.30 4.12
CA LEU A 58 14.41 -2.59 2.72
C LEU A 58 14.95 -4.00 2.53
N GLY A 59 15.87 -4.43 3.39
CA GLY A 59 16.43 -5.79 3.36
C GLY A 59 15.34 -6.85 3.46
N ILE A 60 14.44 -6.74 4.45
CA ILE A 60 13.30 -7.66 4.61
C ILE A 60 12.39 -7.61 3.39
N THR A 61 12.10 -6.41 2.88
CA THR A 61 11.26 -6.23 1.69
C THR A 61 11.86 -6.92 0.47
N CYS A 62 13.11 -6.64 0.14
CA CYS A 62 13.81 -7.23 -0.99
C CYS A 62 13.98 -8.75 -0.85
N LEU A 63 14.32 -9.23 0.34
CA LEU A 63 14.46 -10.66 0.61
C LEU A 63 13.11 -11.37 0.48
N ALA A 64 12.05 -10.86 1.11
CA ALA A 64 10.72 -11.46 1.01
C ALA A 64 10.20 -11.46 -0.43
N TYR A 65 10.37 -10.34 -1.15
CA TYR A 65 9.97 -10.23 -2.55
C TYR A 65 10.76 -11.18 -3.44
N GLY A 66 12.10 -11.10 -3.41
CA GLY A 66 12.98 -11.88 -4.27
C GLY A 66 12.86 -13.39 -4.03
N SER A 67 12.83 -13.82 -2.77
CA SER A 67 12.67 -15.25 -2.42
C SER A 67 11.35 -15.81 -2.92
N THR A 68 10.29 -15.00 -2.87
CA THR A 68 8.95 -15.41 -3.32
C THR A 68 8.84 -15.47 -4.84
N GLU A 69 9.42 -14.49 -5.54
CA GLU A 69 9.48 -14.48 -7.01
C GLU A 69 10.27 -15.67 -7.55
N MET A 70 11.37 -16.08 -6.89
CA MET A 70 12.13 -17.29 -7.25
C MET A 70 11.29 -18.57 -7.17
N LEU A 71 10.25 -18.58 -6.34
CA LEU A 71 9.30 -19.69 -6.19
C LEU A 71 8.01 -19.47 -7.00
N HIS A 72 8.04 -18.50 -7.92
CA HIS A 72 6.91 -18.08 -8.75
C HIS A 72 5.66 -17.66 -7.96
N GLY A 73 5.81 -17.22 -6.71
CA GLY A 73 4.73 -16.74 -5.85
C GLY A 73 4.46 -15.24 -6.00
N TYR A 74 3.47 -14.72 -5.27
CA TYR A 74 3.18 -13.28 -5.27
C TYR A 74 4.12 -12.51 -4.34
N GLY A 75 5.19 -11.91 -4.87
CA GLY A 75 6.19 -11.17 -4.10
C GLY A 75 5.58 -10.01 -3.29
N PHE A 76 4.65 -9.25 -3.86
CA PHE A 76 3.94 -8.17 -3.15
C PHE A 76 3.19 -8.68 -1.92
N LEU A 77 2.51 -9.83 -2.04
CA LEU A 77 1.80 -10.46 -0.92
C LEU A 77 2.78 -10.90 0.16
N ALA A 78 3.94 -11.45 -0.21
CA ALA A 78 4.95 -11.85 0.74
C ALA A 78 5.51 -10.68 1.56
N VAL A 79 5.81 -9.55 0.91
CA VAL A 79 6.26 -8.33 1.61
C VAL A 79 5.19 -7.85 2.60
N PHE A 80 3.92 -7.83 2.17
CA PHE A 80 2.81 -7.44 3.04
C PHE A 80 2.68 -8.37 4.25
N VAL A 81 2.71 -9.69 4.04
CA VAL A 81 2.62 -10.66 5.13
C VAL A 81 3.85 -10.60 6.03
N ALA A 82 5.05 -10.34 5.49
CA ALA A 82 6.26 -10.14 6.28
C ALA A 82 6.15 -8.92 7.21
N ALA A 83 5.63 -7.80 6.71
CA ALA A 83 5.38 -6.61 7.54
C ALA A 83 4.34 -6.88 8.64
N VAL A 84 3.25 -7.59 8.33
CA VAL A 84 2.23 -7.98 9.33
C VAL A 84 2.81 -8.94 10.37
N ALA A 85 3.57 -9.95 9.93
CA ALA A 85 4.21 -10.92 10.81
C ALA A 85 5.26 -10.25 11.72
N LEU A 86 6.08 -9.35 11.19
CA LEU A 86 7.02 -8.55 11.97
C LEU A 86 6.32 -7.67 13.00
N ARG A 87 5.18 -7.06 12.65
CA ARG A 87 4.34 -6.29 13.58
C ARG A 87 3.66 -7.16 14.64
N SER A 88 3.47 -8.44 14.39
CA SER A 88 2.84 -9.37 15.34
C SER A 88 3.77 -9.81 16.47
N VAL A 89 5.10 -9.74 16.29
CA VAL A 89 6.07 -10.23 17.27
C VAL A 89 6.18 -9.30 18.48
N GLU A 90 6.07 -7.98 18.29
CA GLU A 90 5.96 -7.02 19.39
C GLU A 90 5.31 -5.73 18.87
N ARG A 91 4.28 -5.21 19.55
CA ARG A 91 3.43 -4.13 19.01
C ARG A 91 3.88 -2.71 19.37
N GLN A 92 4.80 -2.55 20.32
CA GLN A 92 5.04 -1.25 20.99
C GLN A 92 6.53 -0.84 21.12
N HIS A 93 7.35 -1.06 20.09
CA HIS A 93 8.76 -0.65 20.14
C HIS A 93 9.09 0.48 19.15
N GLN A 94 9.99 1.38 19.58
CA GLN A 94 10.56 2.48 18.75
C GLN A 94 11.12 1.98 17.40
N TYR A 95 11.59 0.74 17.35
CA TYR A 95 12.10 0.08 16.15
C TYR A 95 11.08 0.04 14.99
N HIS A 96 9.81 -0.29 15.26
CA HIS A 96 8.78 -0.28 14.22
C HIS A 96 8.49 1.12 13.69
N GLN A 97 8.62 2.15 14.53
CA GLN A 97 8.47 3.54 14.12
C GLN A 97 9.62 3.92 13.19
N SER A 98 10.87 3.62 13.54
CA SER A 98 12.03 3.90 12.67
C SER A 98 11.94 3.19 11.31
N LEU A 99 11.53 1.91 11.29
CA LEU A 99 11.28 1.18 10.03
C LEU A 99 10.18 1.83 9.18
N HIS A 100 9.09 2.23 9.82
CA HIS A 100 7.95 2.87 9.16
C HIS A 100 8.34 4.24 8.61
N ASP A 101 8.96 5.09 9.42
CA ASP A 101 9.38 6.45 9.06
C ASP A 101 10.39 6.40 7.91
N PHE A 102 11.34 5.46 7.93
CA PHE A 102 12.28 5.28 6.84
C PHE A 102 11.60 4.81 5.54
N THR A 103 10.65 3.86 5.64
CA THR A 103 9.87 3.40 4.49
C THR A 103 9.01 4.53 3.92
N GLU A 104 8.39 5.35 4.78
CA GLU A 104 7.62 6.53 4.40
C GLU A 104 8.52 7.58 3.72
N GLN A 105 9.73 7.80 4.24
CA GLN A 105 10.69 8.71 3.61
C GLN A 105 11.06 8.25 2.20
N ILE A 106 11.34 6.96 2.00
CA ILE A 106 11.63 6.40 0.68
C ILE A 106 10.40 6.53 -0.22
N GLU A 107 9.21 6.21 0.27
CA GLU A 107 7.97 6.38 -0.49
C GLU A 107 7.82 7.83 -0.96
N ARG A 108 8.02 8.79 -0.05
CA ARG A 108 7.93 10.22 -0.35
C ARG A 108 8.98 10.66 -1.38
N LEU A 109 10.22 10.20 -1.25
CA LEU A 109 11.29 10.52 -2.21
C LEU A 109 10.99 9.97 -3.60
N LEU A 110 10.58 8.70 -3.71
CA LEU A 110 10.19 8.09 -4.98
C LEU A 110 8.99 8.80 -5.60
N MET A 111 8.01 9.19 -4.80
CA MET A 111 6.86 9.98 -5.27
C MET A 111 7.27 11.35 -5.78
N MET A 112 8.22 12.04 -5.13
CA MET A 112 8.77 13.31 -5.62
C MET A 112 9.45 13.12 -6.97
N VAL A 113 10.28 12.10 -7.13
CA VAL A 113 10.95 11.79 -8.41
C VAL A 113 9.93 11.53 -9.50
N LEU A 114 8.95 10.66 -9.25
CA LEU A 114 7.89 10.36 -10.22
C LEU A 114 7.10 11.60 -10.61
N LEU A 115 6.77 12.47 -9.65
CA LEU A 115 6.04 13.71 -9.92
C LEU A 115 6.86 14.70 -10.75
N VAL A 116 8.17 14.81 -10.49
CA VAL A 116 9.08 15.64 -11.29
C VAL A 116 9.19 15.10 -12.72
N CYS A 117 9.42 13.79 -12.89
CA CYS A 117 9.46 13.16 -14.22
C CYS A 117 8.14 13.36 -14.97
N PHE A 118 7.02 13.21 -14.28
CA PHE A 118 5.70 13.45 -14.87
C PHE A 118 5.49 14.92 -15.25
N GLY A 119 5.90 15.85 -14.38
CA GLY A 119 5.86 17.28 -14.67
C GLY A 119 6.70 17.66 -15.89
N ALA A 120 7.88 17.07 -16.05
CA ALA A 120 8.72 17.25 -17.24
C ALA A 120 8.04 16.73 -18.51
N ALA A 121 7.42 15.55 -18.46
CA ALA A 121 6.66 15.00 -19.58
C ALA A 121 5.43 15.85 -19.95
N ILE A 122 4.82 16.55 -18.97
CA ILE A 122 3.74 17.52 -19.25
C ILE A 122 4.33 18.74 -19.99
N ALA A 123 5.47 19.25 -19.53
CA ALA A 123 6.12 20.42 -20.12
C ALA A 123 6.59 20.18 -21.56
N GLU A 124 7.06 18.97 -21.87
CA GLU A 124 7.41 18.53 -23.22
C GLU A 124 6.18 18.44 -24.14
N GLY A 125 5.00 18.22 -23.57
CA GLY A 125 3.74 18.10 -24.28
C GLY A 125 3.42 16.70 -24.81
N SER A 126 4.27 15.70 -24.54
CA SER A 126 4.11 14.30 -24.96
C SER A 126 2.83 13.64 -24.40
N ILE A 127 2.29 14.18 -23.30
CA ILE A 127 1.13 13.64 -22.59
C ILE A 127 -0.21 14.12 -23.16
N PHE A 128 -0.27 15.29 -23.81
CA PHE A 128 -1.55 15.87 -24.24
C PHE A 128 -2.26 15.04 -25.30
N GLY A 129 -1.51 14.31 -26.13
CA GLY A 129 -2.10 13.37 -27.11
C GLY A 129 -2.81 12.17 -26.45
N ALA A 130 -2.41 11.78 -25.25
CA ALA A 130 -3.02 10.68 -24.50
C ALA A 130 -4.18 11.14 -23.59
N LEU A 131 -4.28 12.44 -23.30
CA LEU A 131 -5.26 13.00 -22.38
C LEU A 131 -6.62 13.18 -23.07
N SER A 132 -7.38 12.10 -23.17
CA SER A 132 -8.77 12.12 -23.65
C SER A 132 -9.77 12.30 -22.51
N TRP A 133 -10.98 12.75 -22.82
CA TRP A 133 -12.08 12.83 -21.83
C TRP A 133 -12.34 11.49 -21.13
N ARG A 134 -12.08 10.36 -21.82
CA ARG A 134 -12.20 9.00 -21.29
C ARG A 134 -11.23 8.76 -20.13
N VAL A 135 -10.00 9.28 -20.23
CA VAL A 135 -9.00 9.19 -19.15
C VAL A 135 -9.49 9.98 -17.93
N ILE A 136 -9.99 11.20 -18.14
CA ILE A 136 -10.52 12.04 -17.06
C ILE A 136 -11.67 11.34 -16.33
N VAL A 137 -12.64 10.81 -17.08
CA VAL A 137 -13.77 10.09 -16.49
C VAL A 137 -13.32 8.82 -15.77
N THR A 138 -12.35 8.08 -16.33
CA THR A 138 -11.77 6.92 -15.66
C THR A 138 -11.13 7.29 -14.32
N ILE A 139 -10.35 8.37 -14.28
CA ILE A 139 -9.72 8.86 -13.04
C ILE A 139 -10.77 9.24 -11.99
N VAL A 140 -11.80 9.99 -12.39
CA VAL A 140 -12.89 10.42 -11.50
C VAL A 140 -13.65 9.22 -10.96
N LEU A 141 -14.07 8.28 -11.83
CA LEU A 141 -14.75 7.06 -11.39
C LEU A 141 -13.86 6.22 -10.46
N MET A 142 -12.57 6.10 -10.77
CA MET A 142 -11.62 5.36 -9.95
C MET A 142 -11.43 6.01 -8.57
N LEU A 143 -11.43 7.35 -8.49
CA LEU A 143 -11.25 8.12 -7.25
C LEU A 143 -12.48 8.12 -6.36
N PHE A 144 -13.64 8.41 -6.94
CA PHE A 144 -14.87 8.73 -6.20
C PHE A 144 -15.83 7.55 -6.09
N VAL A 145 -15.68 6.51 -6.91
CA VAL A 145 -16.59 5.36 -6.93
C VAL A 145 -15.85 4.07 -6.58
N VAL A 146 -14.94 3.64 -7.45
CA VAL A 146 -14.27 2.33 -7.30
C VAL A 146 -13.56 2.24 -5.96
N ARG A 147 -12.83 3.29 -5.59
CA ARG A 147 -11.98 3.27 -4.40
C ARG A 147 -12.78 3.36 -3.09
N PRO A 148 -13.74 4.29 -2.90
CA PRO A 148 -14.58 4.30 -1.71
C PRO A 148 -15.37 3.01 -1.54
N LEU A 149 -15.86 2.41 -2.64
CA LEU A 149 -16.55 1.12 -2.59
C LEU A 149 -15.61 -0.01 -2.17
N ALA A 150 -14.43 -0.12 -2.79
CA ALA A 150 -13.45 -1.14 -2.45
C ALA A 150 -13.01 -1.05 -0.98
N ALA A 151 -12.77 0.17 -0.47
CA ALA A 151 -12.41 0.40 0.92
C ALA A 151 -13.59 0.11 1.86
N TRP A 152 -14.81 0.46 1.49
CA TRP A 152 -16.00 0.15 2.28
C TRP A 152 -16.24 -1.35 2.39
N VAL A 153 -16.08 -2.08 1.28
CA VAL A 153 -16.15 -3.55 1.25
C VAL A 153 -15.05 -4.15 2.12
N GLY A 154 -13.83 -3.62 2.08
CA GLY A 154 -12.74 -4.04 2.96
C GLY A 154 -12.96 -3.75 4.45
N LEU A 155 -13.83 -2.79 4.79
CA LEU A 155 -14.22 -2.43 6.15
C LEU A 155 -15.48 -3.19 6.64
N ILE A 156 -16.03 -4.10 5.83
CA ILE A 156 -17.08 -5.00 6.27
C ILE A 156 -16.51 -5.90 7.36
N GLY A 157 -17.17 -5.92 8.53
CA GLY A 157 -16.71 -6.66 9.71
C GLY A 157 -16.03 -5.82 10.80
N PHE A 158 -15.65 -4.56 10.53
CA PHE A 158 -15.14 -3.66 11.56
C PHE A 158 -16.27 -2.86 12.25
N HIS A 159 -16.22 -2.78 13.57
CA HIS A 159 -17.15 -2.03 14.43
C HIS A 159 -16.79 -0.53 14.47
N THR A 160 -16.91 0.16 13.34
CA THR A 160 -16.77 1.63 13.26
C THR A 160 -18.04 2.26 12.70
N SER A 161 -18.32 3.52 13.03
CA SER A 161 -19.50 4.21 12.54
C SER A 161 -19.44 4.39 11.02
N SER A 162 -20.59 4.39 10.31
CA SER A 162 -20.62 4.54 8.85
C SER A 162 -19.95 5.84 8.37
N ARG A 163 -19.94 6.90 9.19
CA ARG A 163 -19.21 8.14 8.91
C ARG A 163 -17.71 7.97 9.00
N GLU A 164 -17.21 7.28 10.02
CA GLU A 164 -15.78 6.96 10.13
C GLU A 164 -15.33 6.04 9.00
N LYS A 165 -16.15 5.05 8.59
CA LYS A 165 -15.87 4.22 7.42
C LYS A 165 -15.79 5.04 6.14
N ALA A 166 -16.72 5.99 5.94
CA ALA A 166 -16.69 6.89 4.79
C ALA A 166 -15.40 7.74 4.75
N VAL A 167 -14.98 8.29 5.90
CA VAL A 167 -13.74 9.06 6.00
C VAL A 167 -12.53 8.18 5.69
N ILE A 168 -12.41 6.99 6.27
CA ILE A 168 -11.29 6.07 5.97
C ILE A 168 -11.30 5.70 4.47
N ALA A 169 -12.48 5.36 3.94
CA ALA A 169 -12.67 4.99 2.54
C ALA A 169 -12.43 6.13 1.55
N PHE A 170 -12.51 7.39 2.00
CA PHE A 170 -12.26 8.58 1.18
C PHE A 170 -10.86 9.20 1.41
N PHE A 171 -10.16 8.89 2.51
CA PHE A 171 -8.87 9.52 2.86
C PHE A 171 -7.63 8.62 2.93
N GLY A 172 -7.71 7.32 2.66
CA GLY A 172 -6.56 6.58 2.12
C GLY A 172 -5.89 7.28 0.91
N ILE A 173 -4.62 7.62 1.07
CA ILE A 173 -3.77 8.27 0.06
C ILE A 173 -3.44 7.25 -1.04
N ARG A 174 -3.37 7.69 -2.31
CA ARG A 174 -2.80 6.88 -3.38
C ARG A 174 -1.28 6.84 -3.25
N GLY A 175 -0.75 5.63 -3.04
CA GLY A 175 0.69 5.40 -2.91
C GLY A 175 1.35 4.82 -4.16
N LEU A 176 2.65 4.51 -4.02
CA LEU A 176 3.50 3.90 -5.04
C LEU A 176 3.00 2.54 -5.57
N GLY A 177 2.14 1.85 -4.81
CA GLY A 177 1.59 0.55 -5.21
C GLY A 177 0.88 0.57 -6.57
N SER A 178 0.24 1.69 -6.94
CA SER A 178 -0.41 1.82 -8.27
C SER A 178 0.60 1.77 -9.41
N PHE A 179 1.76 2.41 -9.22
CA PHE A 179 2.85 2.38 -10.19
C PHE A 179 3.50 1.00 -10.24
N TYR A 180 3.66 0.33 -9.09
CA TYR A 180 4.13 -1.05 -9.05
C TYR A 180 3.24 -1.96 -9.90
N TYR A 181 1.91 -1.95 -9.69
CA TYR A 181 1.01 -2.82 -10.46
C TYR A 181 0.99 -2.49 -11.95
N LEU A 182 1.10 -1.21 -12.30
CA LEU A 182 1.22 -0.81 -13.70
C LEU A 182 2.52 -1.35 -14.32
N ALA A 183 3.66 -1.11 -13.67
CA ALA A 183 4.95 -1.59 -14.16
C ALA A 183 5.01 -3.12 -14.23
N PHE A 184 4.46 -3.80 -13.22
CA PHE A 184 4.34 -5.26 -13.19
C PHE A 184 3.50 -5.77 -14.36
N ALA A 185 2.32 -5.18 -14.61
CA ALA A 185 1.46 -5.57 -15.72
C ALA A 185 2.18 -5.38 -17.07
N LEU A 186 2.73 -4.20 -17.32
CA LEU A 186 3.46 -3.89 -18.56
C LEU A 186 4.72 -4.74 -18.76
N GLY A 187 5.32 -5.24 -17.68
CA GLY A 187 6.45 -6.17 -17.75
C GLY A 187 6.05 -7.62 -18.07
N GLN A 188 4.79 -7.99 -17.84
CA GLN A 188 4.27 -9.35 -18.07
C GLN A 188 3.52 -9.49 -19.39
N ALA A 189 3.02 -8.38 -19.95
CA ALA A 189 2.27 -8.38 -21.20
C ALA A 189 2.54 -7.08 -21.99
N GLU A 190 2.51 -7.20 -23.31
CA GLU A 190 2.51 -6.02 -24.18
C GLU A 190 1.10 -5.43 -24.24
N PHE A 191 1.00 -4.14 -23.92
CA PHE A 191 -0.24 -3.39 -24.02
C PHE A 191 -0.08 -2.31 -25.09
N GLU A 192 -0.94 -2.33 -26.10
CA GLU A 192 -1.00 -1.31 -27.15
C GLU A 192 -1.19 0.11 -26.58
N GLY A 193 -1.70 0.21 -25.35
CA GLY A 193 -1.96 1.45 -24.61
C GLY A 193 -1.03 1.72 -23.42
N ALA A 194 0.21 1.24 -23.40
CA ALA A 194 1.10 1.45 -22.25
C ALA A 194 1.21 2.92 -21.83
N THR A 195 1.35 3.84 -22.78
CA THR A 195 1.42 5.29 -22.53
C THR A 195 0.14 5.83 -21.89
N ILE A 196 -1.05 5.43 -22.38
CA ILE A 196 -2.31 5.91 -21.81
C ILE A 196 -2.50 5.40 -20.38
N LEU A 197 -2.02 4.19 -20.07
CA LEU A 197 -2.05 3.63 -18.72
C LEU A 197 -1.12 4.42 -17.77
N TRP A 198 0.12 4.71 -18.19
CA TRP A 198 1.04 5.56 -17.42
C TRP A 198 0.45 6.94 -17.14
N VAL A 199 -0.07 7.60 -18.18
CA VAL A 199 -0.71 8.91 -18.06
C VAL A 199 -1.90 8.85 -17.10
N THR A 200 -2.74 7.82 -17.22
CA THR A 200 -3.91 7.63 -16.35
C THR A 200 -3.50 7.45 -14.89
N VAL A 201 -2.51 6.60 -14.60
CA VAL A 201 -2.03 6.36 -13.22
C VAL A 201 -1.35 7.60 -12.65
N CYS A 202 -0.51 8.30 -13.42
CA CYS A 202 0.14 9.53 -12.98
C CYS A 202 -0.87 10.63 -12.64
N PHE A 203 -1.84 10.92 -13.53
CA PHE A 203 -2.88 11.89 -13.23
C PHE A 203 -3.77 11.44 -12.07
N ALA A 204 -4.11 10.15 -12.00
CA ALA A 204 -4.86 9.58 -10.89
C ALA A 204 -4.15 9.82 -9.53
N VAL A 205 -2.84 9.61 -9.45
CA VAL A 205 -2.06 9.86 -8.24
C VAL A 205 -1.97 11.35 -7.95
N LEU A 206 -1.63 12.17 -8.96
CA LEU A 206 -1.55 13.63 -8.82
C LEU A 206 -2.87 14.23 -8.31
N SER A 207 -3.99 13.89 -8.94
CA SER A 207 -5.32 14.33 -8.51
C SER A 207 -5.61 13.88 -7.08
N SER A 208 -5.22 12.65 -6.68
CA SER A 208 -5.40 12.19 -5.31
C SER A 208 -4.58 12.99 -4.31
N VAL A 209 -3.31 13.28 -4.59
CA VAL A 209 -2.42 14.03 -3.69
C VAL A 209 -2.92 15.45 -3.52
N VAL A 210 -3.32 16.12 -4.62
CA VAL A 210 -3.89 17.48 -4.59
C VAL A 210 -5.21 17.49 -3.81
N MET A 211 -6.13 16.57 -4.12
CA MET A 211 -7.41 16.47 -3.41
C MET A 211 -7.21 16.27 -1.91
N HIS A 212 -6.32 15.36 -1.52
CA HIS A 212 -6.01 15.12 -0.10
C HIS A 212 -5.41 16.34 0.58
N GLY A 213 -4.42 16.98 -0.04
CA GLY A 213 -3.77 18.16 0.52
C GLY A 213 -4.75 19.30 0.81
N VAL A 214 -5.79 19.45 -0.02
CA VAL A 214 -6.83 20.48 0.14
C VAL A 214 -7.95 20.03 1.11
N MET A 215 -8.36 18.75 1.08
CA MET A 215 -9.56 18.27 1.78
C MET A 215 -9.33 17.72 3.19
N VAL A 216 -8.11 17.29 3.55
CA VAL A 216 -7.85 16.63 4.84
C VAL A 216 -8.15 17.54 6.04
N THR A 217 -7.62 18.76 6.03
CA THR A 217 -7.76 19.73 7.14
C THR A 217 -9.21 20.10 7.44
N PRO A 218 -10.05 20.51 6.45
CA PRO A 218 -11.43 20.88 6.73
C PRO A 218 -12.29 19.71 7.19
N ILE A 219 -12.07 18.50 6.65
CA ILE A 219 -12.94 17.35 6.97
C ILE A 219 -12.62 16.75 8.33
N MET A 220 -11.36 16.70 8.75
CA MET A 220 -11.02 16.29 10.12
C MET A 220 -11.64 17.22 11.16
N HIS A 221 -11.64 18.53 10.91
CA HIS A 221 -12.27 19.51 11.80
C HIS A 221 -13.81 19.35 11.89
N GLN A 222 -14.46 18.86 10.83
CA GLN A 222 -15.90 18.55 10.85
C GLN A 222 -16.21 17.26 11.62
N LEU A 223 -15.35 16.24 11.52
CA LEU A 223 -15.52 14.98 12.25
C LEU A 223 -15.33 15.18 13.76
N ASP A 224 -14.36 16.01 14.18
CA ASP A 224 -14.12 16.32 15.59
C ASP A 224 -15.24 17.11 16.24
N ARG A 225 -15.96 17.95 15.47
CA ARG A 225 -17.15 18.68 15.97
C ARG A 225 -18.32 17.77 16.32
N GLY A 226 -18.39 16.59 15.72
CA GLY A 226 -19.45 15.60 15.98
C GLY A 226 -19.17 14.64 17.13
N ARG A 227 -17.97 14.68 17.74
CA ARG A 227 -17.60 13.80 18.85
C ARG A 227 -18.06 14.38 20.19
N PRO A 228 -18.91 13.69 20.96
CA PRO A 228 -19.15 14.07 22.35
C PRO A 228 -17.81 13.98 23.11
N ARG A 229 -17.41 15.07 23.76
CA ARG A 229 -16.22 15.15 24.62
C ARG A 229 -16.39 14.26 25.87
N SER A 230 -16.35 12.94 25.72
CA SER A 230 -16.41 11.99 26.84
C SER A 230 -15.10 11.92 27.64
N TRP A 231 -13.99 12.42 27.08
CA TRP A 231 -12.67 12.48 27.73
C TRP A 231 -12.57 13.51 28.87
N LEU A 232 -13.56 14.38 29.06
CA LEU A 232 -13.60 15.33 30.19
C LEU A 232 -14.16 14.72 31.50
N ARG A 233 -14.47 13.42 31.53
CA ARG A 233 -14.94 12.68 32.73
C ARG A 233 -13.94 11.63 33.21
N MET A 234 -12.64 11.90 33.20
CA MET A 234 -11.72 11.13 34.06
C MET A 234 -11.61 11.82 35.42
N PRO A 235 -11.91 11.13 36.54
CA PRO A 235 -11.65 11.67 37.86
C PRO A 235 -10.14 11.93 37.97
N ARG A 236 -9.74 13.17 38.29
CA ARG A 236 -8.35 13.46 38.67
C ARG A 236 -7.97 12.50 39.80
N ALA A 237 -7.01 11.63 39.55
CA ALA A 237 -6.41 10.80 40.58
C ALA A 237 -5.92 11.74 41.70
N ARG A 238 -6.44 11.54 42.92
CA ARG A 238 -5.96 12.26 44.11
C ARG A 238 -4.52 11.83 44.37
N PRO A 239 -3.58 12.77 44.56
CA PRO A 239 -2.25 12.42 45.02
C PRO A 239 -2.34 11.86 46.46
N ARG A 240 -1.65 10.74 46.69
CA ARG A 240 -1.23 10.29 48.02
C ARG A 240 0.27 10.43 48.10
#